data_AF-A0A941XW85-F1
#
_entry.id   AF-A0A941XW85-F1
#
_cell.length_a   1.000
_cell.length_b   1.000
_cell.length_c   1.000
_cell.angle_alpha   90.00
_cell.angle_beta   90.00
_cell.angle_gamma   90.00
#
_symmetry.space_group_name_H-M   'P 1'
#
loop_
_entity.id
_entity.type
_entity.pdbx_description
1 polymer ?
#
loop_
_entity_poly.entity_id
_entity_poly.type
_entity_poly.pdbx_seq_one_letter_code
_entity_poly.pdbx_strand_id
1 'polypeptide(L)'
;MLGPIDALGIALLRFLIKLPFTSTVYVGEITDLILASIVIGGTFLGMKLFKNKNVFTFLFAFVFWILGGLVSNLFALPGYIHIAGFPEEAIVGLMPKFLNANLNNYIWKYFILAVIPFNALISACVIAVTWPVHSRLRVLYDGIGLKTKND
;
A
#
# COMPACT_ATOMS: atom_id res chain seq x y z
N MET A 1 -5.69 16.58 -1.80
CA MET A 1 -5.27 17.94 -1.38
C MET A 1 -4.12 18.42 -2.25
N LEU A 2 -2.95 17.78 -2.22
CA LEU A 2 -1.75 18.23 -2.95
C LEU A 2 -1.60 17.59 -4.35
N GLY A 3 -1.97 16.31 -4.52
CA GLY A 3 -2.00 15.63 -5.82
C GLY A 3 -1.18 14.34 -5.83
N PRO A 4 -1.15 13.60 -6.97
CA PRO A 4 -0.47 12.32 -7.04
C PRO A 4 1.06 12.44 -7.03
N ILE A 5 1.63 13.52 -7.59
CA ILE A 5 3.09 13.72 -7.63
C ILE A 5 3.62 13.99 -6.22
N ASP A 6 2.94 14.83 -5.44
CA ASP A 6 3.32 15.09 -4.04
C ASP A 6 3.19 13.82 -3.19
N ALA A 7 2.15 13.01 -3.44
CA ALA A 7 1.99 11.73 -2.76
C ALA A 7 3.14 10.75 -3.08
N LEU A 8 3.59 10.70 -4.35
CA LEU A 8 4.77 9.92 -4.73
C LEU A 8 6.05 10.46 -4.09
N GLY A 9 6.21 11.79 -4.01
CA GLY A 9 7.31 12.43 -3.30
C GLY A 9 7.37 12.04 -1.83
N ILE A 10 6.22 12.02 -1.14
CA ILE A 10 6.12 11.57 0.26
C ILE A 10 6.46 10.08 0.38
N ALA A 11 6.01 9.24 -0.56
CA ALA A 11 6.34 7.81 -0.57
C ALA A 11 7.85 7.57 -0.76
N LEU A 12 8.49 8.31 -1.66
CA LEU A 12 9.93 8.27 -1.88
C LEU A 12 10.71 8.76 -0.66
N LEU A 13 10.28 9.86 -0.05
CA LEU A 13 10.92 10.36 1.18
C LEU A 13 10.82 9.34 2.31
N ARG A 14 9.64 8.73 2.50
CA ARG A 14 9.45 7.64 3.47
C ARG A 14 10.37 6.45 3.18
N PHE A 15 10.49 6.07 1.92
CA PHE A 15 11.41 5.01 1.50
C PHE A 15 12.86 5.35 1.87
N LEU A 16 13.36 6.54 1.51
CA LEU A 16 14.72 6.98 1.82
C LEU A 16 15.01 7.02 3.32
N ILE A 17 14.06 7.50 4.12
CA ILE A 17 14.19 7.55 5.59
C ILE A 17 14.25 6.13 6.18
N LYS A 18 13.54 5.16 5.60
CA LYS A 18 13.52 3.77 6.09
C LYS A 18 14.79 2.98 5.74
N LEU A 19 15.49 3.32 4.66
CA LEU A 19 16.69 2.59 4.21
C LEU A 19 17.71 2.28 5.32
N PRO A 20 18.16 3.22 6.17
CA PRO A 20 19.18 2.92 7.19
C PRO A 20 18.69 2.00 8.32
N PHE A 21 17.39 1.73 8.42
CA PHE A 21 16.80 0.93 9.50
C PHE A 21 16.41 -0.48 9.06
N THR A 22 16.68 -0.87 7.80
CA THR A 22 16.28 -2.20 7.30
C THR A 22 17.27 -3.30 7.64
N SER A 23 16.77 -4.50 7.86
CA SER A 23 17.57 -5.72 8.04
C SER A 23 17.42 -6.71 6.88
N THR A 24 16.60 -6.39 5.87
CA THR A 24 16.18 -7.35 4.82
C THR A 24 16.72 -7.00 3.43
N VAL A 25 17.94 -6.46 3.35
CA VAL A 25 18.58 -6.09 2.07
C VAL A 25 17.66 -5.22 1.18
N TYR A 26 16.91 -4.32 1.80
CA TYR A 26 16.02 -3.36 1.14
C TYR A 26 14.81 -3.95 0.37
N VAL A 27 14.59 -5.28 0.41
CA VAL A 27 13.48 -5.94 -0.30
C VAL A 27 12.13 -5.41 0.18
N GLY A 28 11.95 -5.28 1.50
CA GLY A 28 10.74 -4.75 2.10
C GLY A 28 10.47 -3.29 1.69
N GLU A 29 11.51 -2.47 1.65
CA GLU A 29 11.40 -1.04 1.32
C GLU A 29 11.04 -0.84 -0.15
N ILE A 30 11.68 -1.61 -1.06
CA ILE A 30 11.39 -1.53 -2.50
C ILE A 30 9.95 -1.97 -2.78
N THR A 31 9.50 -3.04 -2.13
CA THR A 31 8.15 -3.58 -2.31
C THR A 31 7.09 -2.67 -1.70
N ASP A 32 7.40 -1.95 -0.60
CA ASP A 32 6.57 -0.88 -0.04
C ASP A 32 6.42 0.30 -1.02
N LEU A 33 7.48 0.67 -1.74
CA LEU A 33 7.44 1.73 -2.75
C LEU A 33 6.59 1.33 -3.97
N ILE A 34 6.68 0.07 -4.41
CA ILE A 34 5.82 -0.48 -5.48
C ILE A 34 4.35 -0.42 -5.07
N LEU A 35 4.03 -0.91 -3.87
CA LEU A 35 2.67 -0.85 -3.30
C LEU A 35 2.15 0.59 -3.29
N ALA A 36 2.93 1.52 -2.72
CA ALA A 36 2.55 2.92 -2.62
C ALA A 36 2.27 3.54 -3.99
N SER A 37 3.11 3.26 -4.98
CA SER A 37 2.96 3.78 -6.35
C SER A 37 1.65 3.30 -7.00
N ILE A 38 1.31 2.02 -6.84
CA ILE A 38 0.07 1.44 -7.37
C ILE A 38 -1.16 2.03 -6.67
N VAL A 39 -1.13 2.15 -5.34
CA VAL A 39 -2.21 2.75 -4.55
C VAL A 39 -2.46 4.20 -4.93
N ILE A 40 -1.38 5.00 -5.06
CA ILE A 40 -1.47 6.42 -5.44
C ILE A 40 -2.06 6.55 -6.84
N GLY A 41 -1.53 5.79 -7.81
CA GLY A 41 -2.04 5.79 -9.18
C GLY A 41 -3.50 5.37 -9.28
N GLY A 42 -3.87 4.29 -8.58
CA GLY A 42 -5.26 3.80 -8.51
C GLY A 42 -6.22 4.80 -7.89
N THR A 43 -5.82 5.40 -6.77
CA THR A 43 -6.63 6.44 -6.09
C THR A 43 -6.80 7.67 -6.98
N PHE A 44 -5.73 8.10 -7.66
CA PHE A 44 -5.79 9.22 -8.61
C PHE A 44 -6.71 8.94 -9.80
N LEU A 45 -6.63 7.74 -10.38
CA LEU A 45 -7.53 7.32 -11.43
C LEU A 45 -8.99 7.31 -10.94
N GLY A 46 -9.25 6.79 -9.73
CA GLY A 46 -10.57 6.81 -9.11
C GLY A 46 -11.11 8.23 -8.89
N MET A 47 -10.28 9.17 -8.45
CA MET A 47 -10.67 10.59 -8.32
C MET A 47 -11.12 11.17 -9.67
N LYS A 48 -10.37 10.89 -10.75
CA LYS A 48 -10.66 11.37 -12.11
C LYS A 48 -11.94 10.75 -12.67
N LEU A 49 -12.11 9.43 -12.54
CA LEU A 49 -13.25 8.70 -13.07
C LEU A 49 -14.56 9.07 -12.36
N PHE A 50 -14.52 9.20 -11.03
CA PHE A 50 -15.73 9.42 -10.24
C PHE A 50 -15.98 10.89 -9.88
N LYS A 51 -15.23 11.82 -10.47
CA LYS A 51 -15.35 13.27 -10.22
C LYS A 51 -15.35 13.60 -8.72
N ASN A 52 -14.47 12.95 -7.96
CA ASN A 52 -14.37 13.07 -6.50
C ASN A 52 -15.63 12.67 -5.71
N LYS A 53 -16.47 11.76 -6.23
CA LYS A 53 -17.48 11.08 -5.41
C LYS A 53 -16.76 10.18 -4.39
N ASN A 54 -16.59 10.70 -3.18
CA ASN A 54 -15.74 10.14 -2.13
C ASN A 54 -15.87 8.61 -2.01
N VAL A 55 -17.08 8.06 -1.86
CA VAL A 55 -17.29 6.61 -1.64
C VAL A 55 -16.66 5.74 -2.76
N PHE A 56 -16.87 6.10 -4.02
CA PHE A 56 -16.33 5.34 -5.15
C PHE A 56 -14.81 5.50 -5.28
N THR A 57 -14.28 6.69 -4.98
CA THR A 57 -12.83 6.91 -4.94
C THR A 57 -12.16 6.04 -3.86
N PHE A 58 -12.74 5.96 -2.67
CA PHE A 58 -12.21 5.10 -1.60
C PHE A 58 -12.37 3.61 -1.91
N LEU A 59 -13.47 3.19 -2.54
CA LEU A 59 -13.61 1.82 -3.03
C LEU A 59 -12.53 1.47 -4.08
N PHE A 60 -12.23 2.40 -4.98
CA PHE A 60 -11.16 2.21 -5.97
C PHE A 60 -9.78 2.13 -5.30
N ALA A 61 -9.51 3.02 -4.34
CA ALA A 61 -8.29 2.97 -3.54
C ALA A 61 -8.14 1.62 -2.81
N PHE A 62 -9.24 1.09 -2.27
CA PHE A 62 -9.28 -0.22 -1.63
C PHE A 62 -8.89 -1.36 -2.58
N VAL A 63 -9.50 -1.41 -3.75
CA VAL A 63 -9.20 -2.43 -4.77
C VAL A 63 -7.74 -2.33 -5.22
N PHE A 64 -7.25 -1.13 -5.52
CA PHE A 64 -5.86 -0.93 -5.93
C PHE A 64 -4.85 -1.18 -4.82
N TRP A 65 -5.25 -1.08 -3.55
CA TRP A 65 -4.42 -1.53 -2.44
C TRP A 65 -4.26 -3.04 -2.41
N ILE A 66 -5.34 -3.79 -2.62
CA ILE A 66 -5.27 -5.26 -2.69
C ILE A 66 -4.41 -5.67 -3.90
N LEU A 67 -4.67 -5.09 -5.07
CA LEU A 67 -3.87 -5.35 -6.28
C LEU A 67 -2.40 -4.95 -6.09
N GLY A 68 -2.14 -3.79 -5.49
CA GLY A 68 -0.79 -3.35 -5.16
C GLY A 68 -0.11 -4.28 -4.17
N GLY A 69 -0.84 -4.82 -3.20
CA GLY A 69 -0.35 -5.81 -2.26
C GLY A 69 0.02 -7.12 -2.93
N LEU A 70 -0.80 -7.59 -3.88
CA LEU A 70 -0.51 -8.77 -4.70
C LEU A 70 0.75 -8.55 -5.55
N VAL A 71 0.81 -7.46 -6.31
CA VAL A 71 1.95 -7.15 -7.19
C VAL A 71 3.22 -6.96 -6.37
N SER A 72 3.16 -6.20 -5.29
CA SER A 72 4.28 -5.99 -4.35
C SER A 72 4.81 -7.32 -3.81
N ASN A 73 3.91 -8.24 -3.42
CA ASN A 73 4.30 -9.56 -2.92
C ASN A 73 4.85 -10.51 -3.98
N LEU A 74 4.51 -10.30 -5.26
CA LEU A 74 5.13 -11.02 -6.37
C LEU A 74 6.62 -10.71 -6.50
N PHE A 75 7.05 -9.51 -6.08
CA PHE A 75 8.48 -9.15 -5.99
C PHE A 75 9.07 -9.47 -4.62
N ALA A 76 8.28 -9.31 -3.54
CA ALA A 76 8.77 -9.53 -2.19
C ALA A 76 9.19 -10.99 -1.96
N LEU A 77 8.35 -11.95 -2.34
CA LEU A 77 8.63 -13.36 -2.05
C LEU A 77 9.93 -13.86 -2.74
N PRO A 78 10.13 -13.67 -4.06
CA PRO A 78 11.41 -13.98 -4.69
C PRO A 78 12.57 -13.13 -4.16
N GLY A 79 12.32 -11.87 -3.80
CA GLY A 79 13.34 -10.99 -3.21
C GLY A 79 13.84 -11.54 -1.87
N TYR A 80 12.94 -12.02 -1.01
CA TYR A 80 13.34 -12.63 0.25
C TYR A 80 14.13 -13.93 0.03
N ILE A 81 13.72 -14.77 -0.93
CA ILE A 81 14.40 -16.04 -1.21
C ILE A 81 15.77 -15.82 -1.85
N HIS A 82 15.83 -15.07 -2.95
CA HIS A 82 17.01 -15.01 -3.80
C HIS A 82 17.97 -13.85 -3.47
N ILE A 83 17.46 -12.72 -2.95
CA ILE A 83 18.28 -11.54 -2.64
C ILE A 83 18.66 -11.53 -1.17
N ALA A 84 17.69 -11.73 -0.28
CA ALA A 84 17.95 -11.75 1.16
C ALA A 84 18.39 -13.14 1.68
N GLY A 85 18.35 -14.17 0.84
CA GLY A 85 18.91 -15.50 1.13
C GLY A 85 18.09 -16.33 2.12
N PHE A 86 16.79 -16.05 2.26
CA PHE A 86 15.92 -16.84 3.13
C PHE A 86 15.63 -18.22 2.51
N PRO A 87 15.86 -19.34 3.23
CA PRO A 87 15.46 -20.66 2.77
C PRO A 87 13.95 -20.74 2.57
N GLU A 88 13.48 -21.39 1.51
CA GLU A 88 12.04 -21.56 1.24
C GLU A 88 11.35 -22.30 2.39
N GLU A 89 12.02 -23.29 2.98
CA GLU A 89 11.51 -24.05 4.12
C GLU A 89 11.29 -23.15 5.35
N ALA A 90 12.14 -22.13 5.54
CA ALA A 90 11.98 -21.16 6.60
C ALA A 90 10.74 -20.28 6.36
N ILE A 91 10.50 -19.86 5.10
CA ILE A 91 9.31 -19.10 4.74
C ILE A 91 8.04 -19.92 4.99
N VAL A 92 8.01 -21.17 4.55
CA VAL A 92 6.88 -22.09 4.81
C VAL A 92 6.69 -22.30 6.31
N GLY A 93 7.78 -22.44 7.07
CA GLY A 93 7.75 -22.60 8.53
C GLY A 93 7.20 -21.38 9.29
N LEU A 94 7.34 -20.18 8.74
CA LEU A 94 6.79 -18.94 9.30
C LEU A 94 5.30 -18.76 8.99
N MET A 95 4.74 -19.54 8.06
CA MET A 95 3.32 -19.41 7.72
C MET A 95 2.42 -19.90 8.84
N PRO A 96 1.30 -19.21 9.12
CA PRO A 96 0.35 -19.65 10.12
C PRO A 96 -0.13 -21.08 9.89
N LYS A 97 -0.16 -21.89 10.97
CA LYS A 97 -0.53 -23.31 10.91
C LYS A 97 -1.89 -23.57 10.24
N PHE A 98 -2.85 -22.66 10.40
CA PHE A 98 -4.19 -22.80 9.80
C PHE A 98 -4.17 -22.85 8.26
N LEU A 99 -3.09 -22.38 7.63
CA LEU A 99 -2.93 -22.45 6.18
C LEU A 99 -2.62 -23.87 5.69
N ASN A 100 -2.10 -24.77 6.55
CA ASN A 100 -1.60 -26.08 6.13
C ASN A 100 -0.64 -25.97 4.92
N ALA A 101 0.25 -24.98 4.94
CA ALA A 101 1.17 -24.68 3.85
C ALA A 101 2.29 -25.73 3.78
N ASN A 102 2.68 -26.09 2.56
CA ASN A 102 3.84 -26.91 2.24
C ASN A 102 4.52 -26.38 0.97
N LEU A 103 5.71 -26.87 0.64
CA LEU A 103 6.51 -26.40 -0.50
C LEU A 103 5.75 -26.43 -1.85
N ASN A 104 4.75 -27.30 -2.01
CA ASN A 104 3.99 -27.42 -3.25
C ASN A 104 2.81 -26.44 -3.34
N ASN A 105 2.34 -25.89 -2.21
CA ASN A 105 1.09 -25.11 -2.16
C ASN A 105 1.22 -23.76 -1.45
N TYR A 106 2.37 -23.47 -0.83
CA TYR A 106 2.54 -22.29 0.01
C TYR A 106 2.31 -20.99 -0.76
N ILE A 107 2.75 -20.91 -2.02
CA ILE A 107 2.63 -19.70 -2.85
C ILE A 107 1.15 -19.30 -2.98
N TRP A 108 0.30 -20.16 -3.57
CA TRP A 108 -1.10 -19.77 -3.78
C TRP A 108 -1.84 -19.53 -2.46
N LYS A 109 -1.55 -20.33 -1.42
CA LYS A 109 -2.14 -20.16 -0.09
C LYS A 109 -1.74 -18.85 0.54
N TYR A 110 -0.47 -18.49 0.44
CA TYR A 110 0.05 -17.21 0.89
C TYR A 110 -0.68 -16.06 0.20
N PHE A 111 -0.80 -16.08 -1.13
CA PHE A 111 -1.46 -15.01 -1.87
C PHE A 111 -2.95 -14.88 -1.52
N ILE A 112 -3.69 -15.99 -1.51
CA ILE A 112 -5.15 -15.94 -1.31
C ILE A 112 -5.53 -15.72 0.15
N LEU A 113 -4.85 -16.40 1.09
CA LEU A 113 -5.26 -16.47 2.49
C LEU A 113 -4.46 -15.54 3.41
N ALA A 114 -3.32 -15.01 2.96
CA ALA A 114 -2.57 -14.01 3.72
C ALA A 114 -2.56 -12.65 3.01
N VAL A 115 -2.05 -12.57 1.77
CA VAL A 115 -1.83 -11.28 1.09
C VAL A 115 -3.14 -10.53 0.85
N ILE A 116 -4.15 -11.15 0.25
CA ILE A 116 -5.44 -10.50 -0.03
C ILE A 116 -6.14 -10.03 1.26
N PRO A 117 -6.41 -10.89 2.26
CA PRO A 117 -7.13 -10.45 3.45
C PRO A 117 -6.33 -9.45 4.29
N PHE A 118 -5.00 -9.58 4.37
CA PHE A 118 -4.17 -8.63 5.09
C PHE A 118 -4.20 -7.24 4.44
N ASN A 119 -4.03 -7.16 3.11
CA ASN A 119 -4.08 -5.87 2.41
C ASN A 119 -5.49 -5.26 2.42
N ALA A 120 -6.54 -6.09 2.35
CA ALA A 120 -7.92 -5.63 2.53
C ALA A 120 -8.11 -5.00 3.92
N LEU A 121 -7.65 -5.67 4.99
CA LEU A 121 -7.76 -5.17 6.36
C LEU A 121 -7.01 -3.84 6.53
N ILE A 122 -5.73 -3.78 6.12
CA ILE A 122 -4.93 -2.56 6.22
C ILE A 122 -5.56 -1.42 5.44
N SER A 123 -6.03 -1.69 4.21
CA SER A 123 -6.70 -0.68 3.41
C SER A 123 -7.97 -0.17 4.07
N ALA A 124 -8.79 -1.05 4.63
CA ALA A 124 -9.98 -0.66 5.38
C ALA A 124 -9.64 0.24 6.58
N CYS A 125 -8.61 -0.10 7.35
CA CYS A 125 -8.13 0.73 8.45
C CYS A 125 -7.66 2.11 7.98
N VAL A 126 -6.87 2.16 6.91
CA VAL A 126 -6.37 3.42 6.34
C VAL A 126 -7.52 4.29 5.84
N ILE A 127 -8.51 3.71 5.16
CA ILE A 127 -9.69 4.44 4.68
C ILE A 127 -10.54 4.95 5.85
N ALA A 128 -10.74 4.13 6.88
CA ALA A 128 -11.49 4.49 8.08
C ALA A 128 -10.88 5.70 8.81
N VAL A 129 -9.55 5.81 8.82
CA VAL A 129 -8.84 6.98 9.38
C VAL A 129 -8.82 8.15 8.39
N THR A 130 -8.58 7.88 7.11
CA THR A 130 -8.40 8.94 6.09
C THR A 130 -9.69 9.68 5.82
N TRP A 131 -10.85 9.00 5.77
CA TRP A 131 -12.13 9.63 5.47
C TRP A 131 -12.52 10.79 6.41
N PRO A 132 -12.54 10.60 7.75
CA PRO A 132 -12.89 11.69 8.68
C PRO A 132 -11.82 12.79 8.69
N VAL A 133 -10.54 12.42 8.60
CA VAL A 133 -9.42 13.37 8.60
C VAL A 133 -9.43 14.24 7.34
N HIS A 134 -9.63 13.63 6.16
CA HIS A 134 -9.70 14.34 4.88
C HIS A 134 -10.87 15.32 4.86
N SER A 135 -12.04 14.92 5.36
CA SER A 135 -13.22 15.78 5.43
C SER A 135 -12.95 17.05 6.26
N ARG A 136 -12.24 16.94 7.38
CA ARG A 136 -11.91 18.09 8.25
C ARG A 136 -10.78 18.94 7.68
N LEU A 137 -9.70 18.31 7.19
CA LEU A 137 -8.55 19.01 6.64
C LEU A 137 -8.90 19.76 5.35
N ARG A 138 -9.80 19.22 4.53
CA ARG A 138 -10.27 19.90 3.32
C ARG A 138 -10.91 21.25 3.61
N VAL A 139 -11.74 21.35 4.65
CA VAL A 139 -12.37 22.62 5.06
C VAL A 139 -11.31 23.65 5.45
N LEU A 140 -10.29 23.24 6.22
CA LEU A 140 -9.20 24.13 6.63
C LEU A 140 -8.35 24.58 5.44
N TYR A 141 -8.01 23.64 4.55
CA TYR A 141 -7.21 23.93 3.37
C TYR A 141 -7.91 24.86 2.39
N ASP A 142 -9.18 24.61 2.10
CA ASP A 142 -9.99 25.48 1.24
C ASP A 142 -10.15 26.87 1.89
N GLY A 143 -10.29 26.94 3.22
CA GLY A 143 -10.36 28.21 3.97
C GLY A 143 -9.07 29.05 3.93
N ILE A 144 -7.90 28.41 4.01
CA ILE A 144 -6.60 29.09 3.88
C ILE A 144 -6.37 29.53 2.42
N GLY A 145 -6.67 28.65 1.46
CA GLY A 145 -6.51 28.94 0.03
C GLY A 145 -7.38 30.10 -0.46
N LEU A 146 -8.58 30.28 0.12
CA LEU A 146 -9.45 31.42 -0.15
C LEU A 146 -8.91 32.73 0.43
N LYS A 147 -8.24 32.71 1.59
CA LYS A 147 -7.58 33.90 2.14
C LYS A 147 -6.46 34.40 1.22
N THR A 148 -5.59 33.49 0.78
CA THR A 148 -4.45 33.83 -0.11
C THR A 148 -4.84 34.32 -1.51
N LYS A 149 -6.11 34.20 -1.94
CA LYS A 149 -6.59 34.72 -3.23
C LYS A 149 -7.24 36.10 -3.14
N ASN A 150 -7.58 36.55 -1.92
CA ASN A 150 -8.27 37.82 -1.68
C ASN A 150 -7.34 38.91 -1.10
N ASP A 151 -6.06 38.57 -0.88
CA ASP A 151 -4.96 39.49 -0.57
C ASP A 151 -4.07 39.65 -1.82
#